data_AF-A0A2E7K2H1-F1
#
_entry.id   AF-A0A2E7K2H1-F1
#
_cell.length_a   1.000
_cell.length_b   1.000
_cell.length_c   1.000
_cell.angle_alpha   90.00
_cell.angle_beta   90.00
_cell.angle_gamma   90.00
#
_symmetry.space_group_name_H-M   'P 1'
#
loop_
_entity.id
_entity.type
_entity.pdbx_description
1 polymer ?
#
loop_
_entity_poly.entity_id
_entity_poly.type
_entity_poly.pdbx_seq_one_letter_code
_entity_poly.pdbx_strand_id
1 'polypeptide(L)' 'MQRMEETIEWIFYLDDEDERRLIWLRAERVYWKQICWRIGCGRTKAWQMWTYALLKIVTRLNAKHGGR' A
#
# COMPACT_ATOMS: atom_id res chain seq x y z
N MET A 1 16.37 -0.26 -15.40
CA MET A 1 16.10 0.48 -14.14
C MET A 1 14.60 0.87 -13.99
N GLN A 2 13.80 0.85 -15.06
CA GLN A 2 12.43 1.37 -15.14
C GLN A 2 11.35 0.77 -14.21
N ARG A 3 11.52 -0.48 -13.71
CA ARG A 3 10.51 -1.15 -12.87
C ARG A 3 10.47 -0.63 -11.42
N MET A 4 11.62 -0.19 -10.90
CA MET A 4 11.72 0.24 -9.50
C MET A 4 11.09 1.63 -9.32
N GLU A 5 11.24 2.49 -10.31
CA GLU A 5 10.64 3.83 -10.34
C GLU A 5 9.10 3.78 -10.43
N GLU A 6 8.53 2.87 -11.23
CA GLU A 6 7.08 2.63 -11.24
C GLU A 6 6.52 2.21 -9.87
N THR A 7 7.31 1.46 -9.08
CA THR A 7 6.84 1.00 -7.77
C THR A 7 6.79 2.16 -6.76
N ILE A 8 7.66 3.17 -6.93
CA ILE A 8 7.65 4.40 -6.12
C ILE A 8 6.42 5.26 -6.47
N GLU A 9 5.97 5.28 -7.73
CA GLU A 9 4.75 5.99 -8.13
C GLU A 9 3.50 5.51 -7.39
N TRP A 10 3.43 4.21 -7.03
CA TRP A 10 2.23 3.63 -6.43
C TRP A 10 1.93 4.16 -5.04
N ILE A 11 2.96 4.59 -4.31
CA ILE A 11 2.83 5.24 -3.02
C ILE A 11 2.03 6.54 -3.11
N PHE A 12 2.18 7.26 -4.23
CA PHE A 12 1.50 8.54 -4.44
C PHE A 12 0.02 8.37 -4.76
N TYR A 13 -0.44 7.15 -5.07
CA TYR A 13 -1.87 6.85 -5.23
C TYR A 13 -2.60 6.63 -3.90
N LEU A 14 -1.87 6.59 -2.79
CA LEU A 14 -2.42 6.47 -1.44
C LEU A 14 -2.49 7.87 -0.82
N ASP A 15 -3.71 8.37 -0.61
CA ASP A 15 -3.97 9.65 0.04
C ASP A 15 -3.73 9.60 1.56
N ASP A 16 -3.88 8.41 2.15
CA ASP A 16 -3.79 8.20 3.60
C ASP A 16 -2.35 7.85 4.02
N GLU A 17 -1.84 8.55 5.04
CA GLU A 17 -0.47 8.37 5.53
C GLU A 17 -0.27 6.99 6.18
N ASP A 18 -1.28 6.48 6.90
CA ASP A 18 -1.20 5.17 7.55
C ASP A 18 -1.22 4.05 6.52
N GLU A 19 -2.00 4.18 5.44
CA GLU A 19 -1.96 3.23 4.31
C GLU A 19 -0.58 3.19 3.64
N ARG A 20 0.01 4.37 3.39
CA ARG A 20 1.36 4.49 2.82
C ARG A 20 2.40 3.85 3.72
N ARG A 21 2.36 4.16 5.01
CA ARG A 21 3.26 3.60 6.02
C ARG A 21 3.10 2.09 6.13
N LEU A 22 1.87 1.60 6.07
CA LEU A 22 1.55 0.17 6.09
C LEU A 22 2.15 -0.57 4.90
N ILE A 23 2.03 -0.02 3.68
CA ILE A 23 2.62 -0.63 2.48
C ILE A 23 4.14 -0.68 2.59
N TRP A 24 4.77 0.40 3.06
CA TRP A 24 6.23 0.46 3.25
C TRP A 24 6.71 -0.60 4.23
N LEU A 25 6.06 -0.71 5.39
CA LEU A 25 6.39 -1.74 6.38
C LEU A 25 6.18 -3.16 5.84
N ARG A 26 5.15 -3.37 5.01
CA ARG A 26 4.93 -4.68 4.36
C ARG A 26 5.97 -4.99 3.29
N ALA A 27 6.44 -3.99 2.55
CA ALA A 27 7.53 -4.13 1.57
C ALA A 27 8.86 -4.50 2.27
N GLU A 28 9.12 -3.89 3.43
CA GLU A 28 10.23 -4.25 4.33
C GLU A 28 10.05 -5.60 5.04
N ARG A 29 8.96 -6.33 4.76
CA ARG A 29 8.61 -7.62 5.37
C ARG A 29 8.45 -7.58 6.89
N VAL A 30 8.07 -6.43 7.45
CA VAL A 30 7.78 -6.27 8.88
C VAL A 30 6.56 -7.12 9.26
N TYR A 31 6.62 -7.76 10.43
CA TYR A 31 5.52 -8.58 10.93
C TYR A 31 4.28 -7.74 11.25
N TRP A 32 3.10 -8.27 10.94
CA TRP A 32 1.81 -7.63 11.21
C TRP A 32 1.63 -7.12 12.64
N LYS A 33 2.13 -7.87 13.64
CA LYS A 33 2.07 -7.45 15.03
C LYS A 33 2.76 -6.09 15.21
N GLN A 34 3.97 -5.93 14.68
CA GLN A 34 4.74 -4.69 14.76
C GLN A 34 4.08 -3.57 13.95
N ILE A 35 3.49 -3.88 12.79
CA ILE A 35 2.75 -2.91 11.98
C ILE A 35 1.56 -2.35 12.77
N CYS A 36 0.76 -3.22 13.40
CA CYS A 36 -0.37 -2.81 14.22
C CYS A 36 0.06 -1.89 15.37
N TRP A 37 1.19 -2.20 16.03
CA TRP A 37 1.77 -1.34 17.08
C TRP A 37 2.25 0.01 16.55
N ARG A 38 2.88 0.05 15.37
CA ARG A 38 3.41 1.30 14.78
C ARG A 38 2.31 2.23 14.28
N ILE A 39 1.20 1.67 13.79
CA ILE A 39 0.04 2.44 13.25
C ILE A 39 -1.00 2.71 14.35
N GLY A 40 -0.95 2.02 15.48
CA GLY A 40 -1.95 2.17 16.55
C GLY A 40 -3.32 1.59 16.18
N CYS A 41 -3.36 0.60 15.29
CA CYS A 41 -4.60 -0.02 14.82
C CYS A 41 -4.69 -1.51 15.19
N GLY A 42 -5.91 -2.01 15.38
CA GLY A 42 -6.15 -3.45 15.54
C GLY A 42 -5.84 -4.25 14.26
N ARG A 43 -5.61 -5.57 14.42
CA ARG A 43 -5.25 -6.47 13.31
C ARG A 43 -6.25 -6.46 12.14
N THR A 44 -7.54 -6.45 12.45
CA THR A 44 -8.60 -6.43 11.42
C THR A 44 -8.56 -5.14 10.62
N LYS A 45 -8.39 -3.99 11.30
CA LYS A 45 -8.26 -2.68 10.65
C LYS A 45 -7.00 -2.62 9.78
N ALA A 46 -5.87 -3.11 10.30
CA ALA A 46 -4.63 -3.21 9.52
C ALA A 46 -4.80 -4.03 8.22
N TRP A 47 -5.53 -5.14 8.31
CA TRP A 47 -5.78 -5.98 7.15
C TRP A 47 -6.73 -5.31 6.14
N GLN A 48 -7.78 -4.62 6.61
CA GLN A 48 -8.67 -3.83 5.76
C GLN A 48 -7.93 -2.71 5.03
N MET A 49 -7.10 -1.95 5.75
CA MET A 49 -6.27 -0.87 5.17
C MET A 49 -5.33 -1.42 4.09
N TRP A 50 -4.70 -2.57 4.33
CA TRP A 50 -3.87 -3.24 3.34
C TRP A 50 -4.63 -3.64 2.08
N THR A 51 -5.77 -4.31 2.24
CA THR A 51 -6.60 -4.73 1.09
C THR A 51 -7.10 -3.53 0.30
N TYR A 52 -7.50 -2.46 0.98
CA TYR A 52 -7.97 -1.24 0.33
C TYR A 52 -6.83 -0.50 -0.39
N ALA A 53 -5.65 -0.40 0.22
CA ALA A 53 -4.48 0.20 -0.42
C ALA A 53 -4.05 -0.57 -1.67
N LEU A 54 -4.04 -1.91 -1.63
CA LEU A 54 -3.78 -2.73 -2.81
C LEU A 54 -4.85 -2.54 -3.89
N LEU A 55 -6.13 -2.46 -3.50
CA LEU A 55 -7.22 -2.23 -4.44
C LEU A 55 -7.06 -0.88 -5.15
N LYS A 56 -6.76 0.20 -4.43
CA LYS A 56 -6.48 1.53 -5.03
C LYS A 56 -5.37 1.44 -6.08
N ILE A 57 -4.25 0.79 -5.73
CA ILE A 57 -3.11 0.62 -6.63
C ILE A 57 -3.53 -0.14 -7.89
N VAL A 58 -4.19 -1.29 -7.74
CA VAL A 58 -4.64 -2.11 -8.88
C VAL A 58 -5.63 -1.36 -9.75
N THR A 59 -6.60 -0.65 -9.16
CA THR A 59 -7.57 0.17 -9.92
C THR A 59 -6.87 1.25 -10.74
N ARG A 60 -5.89 1.96 -10.17
CA ARG A 60 -5.13 2.99 -10.89
C ARG A 60 -4.23 2.40 -11.98
N LEU A 61 -3.58 1.27 -11.70
CA LEU A 61 -2.78 0.54 -12.68
C LEU A 61 -3.61 0.05 -13.86
N ASN A 62 -4.77 -0.52 -13.58
CA ASN A 62 -5.71 -0.98 -14.61
C ASN A 62 -6.26 0.19 -15.43
N ALA A 63 -6.51 1.34 -14.82
CA ALA A 63 -6.88 2.55 -15.55
C ALA A 63 -5.74 3.06 -16.46
N LYS A 64 -4.48 3.02 -15.99
CA LYS A 64 -3.29 3.38 -16.79
C LYS A 64 -3.04 2.39 -17.94
N HIS A 65 -3.31 1.10 -17.74
CA HIS A 65 -3.11 0.05 -18.75
C HIS A 65 -4.28 -0.12 -19.73
N GLY A 66 -5.52 0.12 -19.29
CA GLY A 66 -6.74 -0.04 -20.08
C GLY A 66 -7.06 1.12 -21.02
N GLY A 67 -6.19 2.14 -21.10
CA GLY A 67 -6.24 3.19 -22.11
C GLY A 67 -5.58 2.80 -23.45
N ARG A 68 -5.53 1.51 -23.78
CA ARG A 68 -5.07 0.98 -25.08
C ARG A 68 -6.23 0.38 -25.85
#